data_AF-A0A6A8Q9W7-F1
#
_entry.id   AF-A0A6A8Q9W7-F1
#
_cell.length_a   1.000
_cell.length_b   1.000
_cell.length_c   1.000
_cell.angle_alpha   90.00
_cell.angle_beta   90.00
_cell.angle_gamma   90.00
#
_symmetry.space_group_name_H-M   'P 1'
#
loop_
_entity.id
_entity.type
_entity.pdbx_description
1 polymer ?
#
loop_
_entity_poly.entity_id
_entity_poly.type
_entity_poly.pdbx_seq_one_letter_code
_entity_poly.pdbx_strand_id
1 'polypeptide(L)'
;MTELDPSGSRFMFLRWDHLFFDFTSEGRVLGMWRIDAHRSALDILYYDESETPDYWQIFFDGKETMIWVKEKEGLRVMFNRLYAFPQ
;
A
#
# COMPACT_ATOMS: atom_id res chain seq x y z
N MET A 1 15.98 5.87 -14.35
CA MET A 1 15.53 6.32 -13.02
C MET A 1 14.11 6.75 -13.20
N THR A 2 13.16 6.02 -12.61
CA THR A 2 11.74 6.36 -12.76
C THR A 2 11.35 7.30 -11.64
N GLU A 3 10.87 8.49 -11.98
CA GLU A 3 10.37 9.45 -11.00
C GLU A 3 8.99 8.99 -10.49
N LEU A 4 8.92 8.77 -9.18
CA LEU A 4 7.74 8.39 -8.41
C LEU A 4 7.37 9.56 -7.51
N ASP A 5 6.10 9.95 -7.47
CA ASP A 5 5.54 11.11 -6.75
C ASP A 5 6.29 12.43 -7.09
N PRO A 6 5.63 13.48 -7.61
CA PRO A 6 6.31 14.77 -7.87
C PRO A 6 7.05 15.35 -6.65
N SER A 7 6.75 14.88 -5.43
CA SER A 7 7.46 15.22 -4.19
C SER A 7 8.45 14.17 -3.66
N GLY A 8 8.51 12.96 -4.26
CA GLY A 8 9.42 11.88 -3.88
C GLY A 8 9.24 11.34 -2.46
N SER A 9 8.07 11.52 -1.86
CA SER A 9 7.92 11.41 -0.40
C SER A 9 7.62 9.99 0.11
N ARG A 10 6.92 9.16 -0.69
CA ARG A 10 6.70 7.74 -0.37
C ARG A 10 6.31 6.90 -1.59
N PHE A 11 6.78 5.66 -1.68
CA PHE A 11 6.35 4.69 -2.68
C PHE A 11 6.29 3.27 -2.11
N MET A 12 5.16 2.59 -2.30
CA MET A 12 4.97 1.19 -1.92
C MET A 12 4.87 0.30 -3.16
N PHE A 13 5.64 -0.78 -3.18
CA PHE A 13 5.60 -1.82 -4.21
C PHE A 13 5.13 -3.14 -3.60
N LEU A 14 3.91 -3.56 -3.96
CA LEU A 14 3.35 -4.87 -3.61
C LEU A 14 3.76 -5.89 -4.68
N ARG A 15 4.46 -6.95 -4.26
CA ARG A 15 4.90 -8.03 -5.14
C ARG A 15 3.93 -9.20 -5.09
N TRP A 16 3.91 -9.98 -6.16
CA TRP A 16 2.93 -11.03 -6.39
C TRP A 16 3.20 -12.26 -5.52
N ASP A 17 4.42 -12.35 -4.96
CA ASP A 17 4.87 -13.36 -4.00
C ASP A 17 4.65 -12.94 -2.54
N HIS A 18 3.65 -12.09 -2.28
CA HIS A 18 3.26 -11.61 -0.95
C HIS A 18 4.29 -10.75 -0.22
N LEU A 19 5.37 -10.32 -0.87
CA LEU A 19 6.33 -9.38 -0.30
C LEU A 19 5.95 -7.93 -0.66
N PHE A 20 6.32 -6.98 0.19
CA PHE A 20 6.26 -5.57 -0.17
C PHE A 20 7.56 -4.83 0.16
N PHE A 21 7.76 -3.72 -0.55
CA PHE A 21 8.74 -2.70 -0.20
C PHE A 21 8.01 -1.37 -0.04
N ASP A 22 8.25 -0.66 1.04
CA ASP A 22 7.75 0.69 1.25
C ASP A 22 8.95 1.62 1.42
N PHE A 23 9.11 2.55 0.49
CA PHE A 23 10.17 3.53 0.47
C PHE A 23 9.59 4.83 1.00
N THR A 24 10.06 5.29 2.15
CA THR A 24 9.70 6.57 2.75
C THR A 24 10.92 7.49 2.71
N SER A 25 10.73 8.76 3.06
CA SER A 25 11.85 9.69 3.28
C SER A 25 12.82 9.24 4.37
N GLU A 26 12.38 8.37 5.29
CA GLU A 26 13.15 7.88 6.44
C GLU A 26 13.91 6.58 6.14
N GLY A 27 13.58 5.90 5.04
CA GLY A 27 14.28 4.69 4.62
C GLY A 27 13.39 3.71 3.86
N ARG A 28 13.81 2.43 3.86
CA ARG A 28 13.07 1.34 3.22
C ARG A 28 12.57 0.37 4.27
N VAL A 29 11.27 0.16 4.29
CA VAL A 29 10.58 -0.84 5.09
C VAL A 29 10.22 -2.05 4.22
N LEU A 30 10.27 -3.23 4.83
CA LEU A 30 10.05 -4.52 4.19
C LEU A 30 9.06 -5.34 5.00
N GLY A 31 8.34 -6.20 4.31
CA GLY A 31 7.52 -7.19 4.98
C GLY A 31 6.67 -7.98 4.00
N MET A 32 5.57 -8.50 4.52
CA MET A 32 4.60 -9.26 3.78
C MET A 32 3.26 -8.54 3.71
N TRP A 33 2.54 -8.79 2.62
CA TRP A 33 1.15 -8.41 2.52
C TRP A 33 0.29 -9.64 2.25
N ARG A 34 -0.92 -9.64 2.81
CA ARG A 34 -1.93 -10.66 2.53
C ARG A 34 -3.27 -9.99 2.31
N ILE A 35 -4.03 -10.51 1.35
CA ILE A 35 -5.40 -10.09 1.10
C ILE A 35 -6.34 -11.23 1.48
N ASP A 36 -7.43 -10.93 2.17
CA ASP A 36 -8.48 -11.90 2.44
C ASP A 36 -9.27 -12.13 1.13
N ALA A 37 -9.48 -13.38 0.74
CA ALA A 37 -10.19 -13.72 -0.50
C ALA A 37 -11.73 -13.56 -0.37
N HIS A 38 -12.25 -13.55 0.85
CA HIS A 38 -13.67 -13.46 1.17
C HIS A 38 -14.09 -12.07 1.66
N ARG A 39 -13.13 -11.26 2.10
CA ARG A 39 -13.35 -9.91 2.60
C ARG A 39 -12.41 -8.96 1.88
N SER A 40 -12.86 -7.75 1.56
CA SER A 40 -11.99 -6.72 0.98
C SER A 40 -11.03 -6.15 2.03
N ALA A 41 -10.19 -7.00 2.62
CA ALA A 41 -9.28 -6.66 3.70
C ALA A 41 -7.84 -6.99 3.30
N LEU A 42 -6.93 -6.08 3.61
CA LEU A 42 -5.50 -6.19 3.36
C LEU A 42 -4.75 -6.00 4.67
N ASP A 43 -3.85 -6.93 4.94
CA ASP A 43 -2.97 -6.85 6.10
C ASP A 43 -1.54 -6.64 5.62
N ILE A 44 -0.85 -5.71 6.25
CA ILE A 44 0.57 -5.42 6.07
C ILE A 44 1.30 -5.86 7.33
N LEU A 45 2.23 -6.81 7.16
CA LEU A 45 3.02 -7.41 8.22
C LEU A 45 4.48 -6.99 8.02
N TYR A 46 4.98 -6.17 8.91
CA TYR A 46 6.36 -5.69 8.87
C TYR A 46 7.33 -6.76 9.36
N TYR A 47 8.53 -6.82 8.77
CA TYR A 47 9.62 -7.66 9.29
C TYR A 47 10.37 -7.01 10.46
N ASP A 48 10.27 -5.68 10.57
CA ASP A 48 10.75 -4.98 11.76
C ASP A 48 9.79 -5.25 12.92
N GLU A 49 10.30 -5.87 13.99
CA GLU A 49 9.50 -6.20 15.18
C GLU A 49 9.05 -4.96 15.97
N SER A 50 9.66 -3.81 15.72
CA SER A 50 9.23 -2.54 16.33
C SER A 50 7.99 -1.93 15.65
N GLU A 51 7.67 -2.38 14.43
CA GLU A 51 6.51 -1.93 13.67
C GLU A 51 5.27 -2.80 13.96
N THR A 52 4.12 -2.15 14.17
CA THR A 52 2.88 -2.89 14.42
C THR A 52 2.18 -3.26 13.12
N PRO A 53 1.57 -4.47 13.02
CA PRO A 53 0.77 -4.84 11.87
C PRO A 53 -0.34 -3.84 11.55
N ASP A 54 -0.50 -3.60 10.25
CA ASP A 54 -1.43 -2.64 9.68
C ASP A 54 -2.58 -3.37 8.99
N TYR A 55 -3.81 -3.03 9.36
CA TYR A 55 -5.04 -3.67 8.85
C TYR A 55 -5.89 -2.65 8.10
N TRP A 56 -6.24 -2.98 6.86
CA TRP A 56 -6.88 -2.07 5.92
C TRP A 56 -8.13 -2.68 5.31
N GLN A 57 -9.19 -1.89 5.23
CA GLN A 57 -10.36 -2.18 4.41
C GLN A 57 -10.19 -1.54 3.03
N ILE A 58 -10.45 -2.30 1.98
CA ILE A 58 -10.32 -1.89 0.58
C ILE A 58 -11.71 -1.66 0.00
N PHE A 59 -11.89 -0.49 -0.63
CA PHE A 59 -13.08 -0.12 -1.36
C PHE A 59 -12.71 0.26 -2.79
N PHE A 60 -13.64 0.01 -3.71
CA PHE A 60 -13.55 0.49 -5.08
C PHE A 60 -14.75 1.38 -5.35
N ASP A 61 -14.54 2.52 -5.99
CA ASP A 61 -15.62 3.42 -6.41
C ASP A 61 -16.38 2.90 -7.66
N GLY A 62 -15.97 1.75 -8.19
CA GLY A 62 -16.53 1.13 -9.39
C GLY A 62 -15.98 1.71 -10.71
N LYS A 63 -15.00 2.61 -10.65
CA LYS A 63 -14.40 3.26 -11.82
C LYS A 63 -12.87 3.13 -11.80
N GLU A 64 -12.22 4.14 -11.23
CA GLU A 64 -10.79 4.42 -11.38
C GLU A 64 -10.10 4.46 -10.02
N THR A 65 -10.86 4.46 -8.92
CA THR A 65 -10.34 4.76 -7.59
C THR A 65 -10.43 3.53 -6.70
N MET A 66 -9.31 3.17 -6.11
CA MET A 66 -9.22 2.26 -4.98
C MET A 66 -8.95 3.08 -3.71
N ILE A 67 -9.69 2.80 -2.64
CA ILE A 67 -9.58 3.50 -1.37
C ILE A 67 -9.22 2.48 -0.30
N TRP A 68 -8.14 2.73 0.43
CA TRP A 68 -7.78 1.96 1.61
C TRP A 68 -8.12 2.76 2.86
N VAL A 69 -8.73 2.09 3.84
CA VAL A 69 -9.10 2.68 5.13
C VAL A 69 -8.47 1.88 6.25
N LYS A 70 -7.58 2.50 7.03
CA LYS A 70 -6.89 1.86 8.16
C LYS A 70 -7.87 1.67 9.32
N GLU A 71 -8.02 0.44 9.80
CA GLU A 71 -9.08 0.10 10.76
C GLU A 71 -8.97 0.84 12.09
N LYS A 72 -7.75 1.03 12.61
CA LYS A 72 -7.53 1.63 13.95
C LYS A 72 -7.53 3.16 13.97
N GLU A 73 -7.10 3.78 12.88
CA GLU A 73 -6.79 5.21 12.84
C GLU A 73 -7.76 6.00 11.95
N GLY A 74 -8.58 5.31 11.13
CA GLY A 74 -9.46 5.95 10.16
C GLY A 74 -8.71 6.66 9.03
N LEU A 75 -7.38 6.51 8.96
CA LEU A 75 -6.54 7.03 7.89
C LEU A 75 -7.04 6.48 6.54
N ARG A 76 -7.13 7.35 5.54
CA ARG A 76 -7.58 6.99 4.19
C ARG A 76 -6.51 7.28 3.17
N VAL A 77 -6.23 6.30 2.32
CA VAL A 77 -5.34 6.43 1.18
C VAL A 77 -6.15 6.16 -0.09
N MET A 78 -6.00 7.02 -1.09
CA MET A 78 -6.71 6.90 -2.36
C MET A 78 -5.70 6.66 -3.48
N PHE A 79 -5.95 5.63 -4.26
CA PHE A 79 -5.13 5.23 -5.40
C PHE A 79 -5.96 5.38 -6.66
N ASN A 80 -5.41 6.11 -7.64
CA ASN A 80 -6.00 6.19 -8.97
C ASN A 80 -5.35 5.14 -9.87
N ARG A 81 -6.17 4.48 -10.68
CA ARG A 81 -5.69 3.53 -11.67
C ARG A 81 -4.80 4.24 -12.69
N LEU A 82 -3.64 3.65 -12.96
CA LEU A 82 -2.79 4.05 -14.06
C LEU A 82 -3.01 3.11 -15.25
N TYR A 83 -3.14 3.69 -16.44
CA TYR A 83 -3.30 2.96 -17.70
C TYR A 83 -1.98 2.68 -18.41
N ALA A 84 -0.94 3.41 -18.03
CA ALA A 84 0.43 3.22 -18.46
C ALA A 84 1.35 3.63 -17.31
N PHE A 85 2.55 3.04 -17.28
CA PHE A 85 3.59 3.46 -16.35
C PHE A 85 4.05 4.88 -16.71
N PRO A 86 4.21 5.80 -15.74
CA PRO A 86 4.71 7.15 -16.02
C PRO A 86 6.05 7.11 -16.76
N GLN A 87 6.24 8.02 -17.73
CA GLN A 87 7.52 8.19 -18.45
C GLN A 87 8.54 8.92 -17.60
#